data_AF-A0A1Q7URX8-F1
#
_entry.id   AF-A0A1Q7URX8-F1
#
_cell.length_a   1.000
_cell.length_b   1.000
_cell.length_c   1.000
_cell.angle_alpha   90.00
_cell.angle_beta   90.00
_cell.angle_gamma   90.00
#
_symmetry.space_group_name_H-M   'P 1'
#
loop_
_entity.id
_entity.type
_entity.pdbx_description
1 polymer ?
#
loop_
_entity_poly.entity_id
_entity_poly.type
_entity_poly.pdbx_seq_one_letter_code
_entity_poly.pdbx_strand_id
1 'polypeptide(L)'
;MAIAIATLANTPYQMGNTNPPIMHNAFPALAYDWNAARVTTVLGVGLNGATSVTLALNGAGDSVYLPYGQGEVHSVRLPGPGPAAAGVTCFITAGMSGCRLYVDRVVGTNDIIVYHANSIGVGGGVANPMGMDVEGPGLPQALDNLHALARVYWTTPAPGGPGLNLATIGTLGRNAYNASAVREMQRKVDEGRTQVDFWGGTTVVGELTPAGWQMNWQTYGDVTYVRPASAPKGWIQGQDKAVGNMNYRVLSSRLWFP
;
A
#
# COMPACT_ATOMS: atom_id res chain seq x y z
N MET A 1 1.62 16.76 8.65
CA MET A 1 0.17 16.96 8.50
C MET A 1 -0.38 15.69 7.90
N ALA A 2 -1.18 14.95 8.67
CA ALA A 2 -1.85 13.75 8.21
C ALA A 2 -2.56 13.92 6.85
N ILE A 3 -2.53 12.86 6.05
CA ILE A 3 -3.20 12.81 4.75
C ILE A 3 -4.66 12.40 5.01
N ALA A 4 -5.59 13.30 4.73
CA ALA A 4 -7.00 12.99 4.85
C ALA A 4 -7.44 12.04 3.73
N ILE A 5 -8.19 10.99 4.09
CA ILE A 5 -8.70 9.98 3.16
C ILE A 5 -9.50 10.60 2.00
N ALA A 6 -10.29 11.65 2.29
CA ALA A 6 -11.06 12.35 1.27
C ALA A 6 -10.21 12.90 0.12
N THR A 7 -8.92 13.20 0.37
CA THR A 7 -8.01 13.72 -0.66
C THR A 7 -7.50 12.65 -1.62
N LEU A 8 -7.54 11.36 -1.22
CA LEU A 8 -7.10 10.23 -2.04
C LEU A 8 -7.95 10.01 -3.29
N ALA A 9 -9.17 10.55 -3.35
CA ALA A 9 -9.97 10.46 -4.56
C ALA A 9 -9.42 11.34 -5.71
N ASN A 10 -8.68 12.39 -5.37
CA ASN A 10 -8.36 13.48 -6.32
C ASN A 10 -6.85 13.75 -6.43
N THR A 11 -6.10 13.53 -5.36
CA THR A 11 -4.67 13.85 -5.31
C THR A 11 -3.85 12.55 -5.34
N PRO A 12 -3.11 12.26 -6.41
CA PRO A 12 -2.21 11.10 -6.43
C PRO A 12 -1.06 11.29 -5.44
N TYR A 13 -0.89 10.35 -4.51
CA TYR A 13 0.18 10.40 -3.51
C TYR A 13 1.20 9.28 -3.67
N GLN A 14 2.47 9.68 -3.79
CA GLN A 14 3.61 8.77 -3.74
C GLN A 14 4.23 8.79 -2.35
N MET A 15 4.14 7.65 -1.65
CA MET A 15 4.71 7.49 -0.31
C MET A 15 6.22 7.24 -0.39
N GLY A 16 6.99 8.08 0.28
CA GLY A 16 8.40 7.82 0.55
C GLY A 16 8.57 6.71 1.57
N ASN A 17 9.74 6.07 1.54
CA ASN A 17 10.13 5.13 2.57
C ASN A 17 10.67 5.88 3.80
N THR A 18 10.42 5.33 4.99
CA THR A 18 11.09 5.76 6.22
C THR A 18 11.97 4.59 6.70
N ASN A 19 13.08 4.88 7.38
CA ASN A 19 13.85 3.82 8.03
C ASN A 19 12.96 3.12 9.06
N PRO A 20 12.97 1.78 9.11
CA PRO A 20 12.11 1.05 10.03
C PRO A 20 12.42 1.46 11.49
N PRO A 21 11.40 1.63 12.33
CA PRO A 21 11.57 1.99 13.74
C PRO A 21 12.14 0.82 14.57
N ILE A 22 12.10 0.93 15.91
CA ILE A 22 12.43 -0.19 16.81
C ILE A 22 11.45 -1.34 16.56
N MET A 23 11.99 -2.52 16.23
CA MET A 23 11.23 -3.71 15.86
C MET A 23 11.33 -4.78 16.94
N HIS A 24 10.28 -5.58 17.08
CA HIS A 24 10.36 -6.87 17.72
C HIS A 24 10.73 -7.90 16.63
N ASN A 25 11.99 -8.35 16.63
CA ASN A 25 12.54 -9.17 15.55
C ASN A 25 12.17 -10.66 15.69
N ALA A 26 11.52 -11.21 14.66
CA ALA A 26 11.43 -12.65 14.39
C ALA A 26 11.44 -12.90 12.87
N PHE A 27 12.56 -12.55 12.21
CA PHE A 27 12.70 -12.66 10.74
C PHE A 27 12.17 -14.00 10.21
N PRO A 28 11.34 -14.01 9.14
CA PRO A 28 10.99 -12.91 8.24
C PRO A 28 9.79 -12.05 8.70
N ALA A 29 9.35 -12.18 9.94
CA ALA A 29 8.26 -11.41 10.52
C ALA A 29 8.76 -10.30 11.46
N LEU A 30 8.35 -9.08 11.16
CA LEU A 30 8.74 -7.88 11.89
C LEU A 30 7.49 -7.21 12.46
N ALA A 31 7.51 -6.92 13.76
CA ALA A 31 6.36 -6.39 14.48
C ALA A 31 6.69 -5.09 15.20
N TYR A 32 5.75 -4.17 15.18
CA TYR A 32 5.87 -2.80 15.69
C TYR A 32 4.71 -2.45 16.61
N ASP A 33 5.02 -1.78 17.71
CA ASP A 33 4.02 -1.01 18.46
C ASP A 33 3.79 0.34 17.77
N TRP A 34 2.55 0.83 17.78
CA TRP A 34 2.23 2.11 17.12
C TRP A 34 3.09 3.26 17.64
N ASN A 35 3.42 3.30 18.95
CA ASN A 35 4.20 4.41 19.53
C ASN A 35 5.61 4.46 18.95
N ALA A 36 6.21 3.30 18.69
CA ALA A 36 7.52 3.19 18.07
C ALA A 36 7.48 3.54 16.58
N ALA A 37 6.33 3.32 15.92
CA ALA A 37 6.14 3.53 14.48
C ALA A 37 5.52 4.88 14.11
N ARG A 38 5.51 5.85 15.03
CA ARG A 38 4.98 7.19 14.76
C ARG A 38 5.91 7.98 13.84
N VAL A 39 5.30 8.68 12.89
CA VAL A 39 5.97 9.53 11.91
C VAL A 39 5.27 10.87 11.77
N THR A 40 6.02 11.87 11.32
CA THR A 40 5.46 13.09 10.76
C THR A 40 5.51 13.03 9.24
N THR A 41 4.38 13.37 8.64
CA THR A 41 4.16 13.51 7.20
C THR A 41 4.51 14.92 6.74
N VAL A 42 5.40 15.01 5.75
CA VAL A 42 5.77 16.25 5.05
C VAL A 42 5.38 16.10 3.58
N LEU A 43 4.43 16.92 3.14
CA LEU A 43 4.01 16.96 1.75
C LEU A 43 5.03 17.77 0.94
N GLY A 44 5.58 17.15 -0.08
CA GLY A 44 6.52 17.77 -1.02
C GLY A 44 5.83 18.22 -2.31
N VAL A 45 6.57 19.02 -3.10
CA VAL A 45 6.22 19.27 -4.50
C VAL A 45 6.32 17.98 -5.28
N GLY A 46 5.20 17.60 -5.88
CA GLY A 46 5.11 16.40 -6.68
C GLY A 46 5.89 16.46 -7.99
N LEU A 47 6.36 15.31 -8.47
CA LEU A 47 6.87 15.14 -9.83
C LEU A 47 5.80 14.45 -10.68
N ASN A 48 5.72 14.84 -11.96
CA ASN A 48 4.81 14.22 -12.93
C ASN A 48 3.36 14.15 -12.45
N GLY A 49 2.88 15.15 -11.70
CA GLY A 49 1.49 15.22 -11.24
C GLY A 49 1.18 14.50 -9.93
N ALA A 50 2.11 13.74 -9.32
CA ALA A 50 1.91 13.08 -8.03
C ALA A 50 2.58 13.79 -6.85
N THR A 51 1.82 14.08 -5.80
CA THR A 51 2.32 14.65 -4.54
C THR A 51 3.26 13.66 -3.85
N SER A 52 4.49 14.08 -3.60
CA SER A 52 5.44 13.29 -2.83
C SER A 52 5.17 13.44 -1.34
N VAL A 53 5.21 12.34 -0.60
CA VAL A 53 5.06 12.34 0.85
C VAL A 53 6.36 11.85 1.46
N THR A 54 7.06 12.73 2.17
CA THR A 54 8.22 12.35 2.98
C THR A 54 7.75 12.01 4.39
N LEU A 55 8.31 10.93 4.94
CA LEU A 55 7.98 10.42 6.27
C LEU A 55 9.23 10.50 7.13
N ALA A 56 9.13 11.12 8.31
CA ALA A 56 10.21 11.18 9.29
C ALA A 56 9.75 10.54 10.60
N LEU A 57 10.55 9.64 11.17
CA LEU A 57 10.30 9.07 12.49
C LEU A 57 10.15 10.19 13.54
N ASN A 58 9.04 10.16 14.27
CA ASN A 58 8.72 11.13 15.30
C ASN A 58 7.79 10.48 16.32
N GLY A 59 8.27 10.26 17.55
CA GLY A 59 7.46 9.68 18.64
C GLY A 59 6.23 10.50 19.04
N ALA A 60 6.13 11.76 18.61
CA ALA A 60 4.95 12.63 18.75
C ALA A 60 4.16 12.82 17.44
N GLY A 61 4.53 12.10 16.37
CA GLY A 61 3.93 12.22 15.04
C GLY A 61 2.46 11.80 15.00
N ASP A 62 1.66 12.43 14.16
CA ASP A 62 0.22 12.17 14.04
C ASP A 62 -0.13 10.89 13.26
N SER A 63 0.85 10.37 12.52
CA SER A 63 0.71 9.20 11.66
C SER A 63 1.49 8.01 12.20
N VAL A 64 1.01 6.79 11.93
CA VAL A 64 1.75 5.53 12.11
C VAL A 64 2.14 5.01 10.73
N TYR A 65 3.40 4.63 10.55
CA TYR A 65 3.91 4.10 9.30
C TYR A 65 4.18 2.59 9.37
N LEU A 66 3.73 1.86 8.35
CA LEU A 66 4.07 0.44 8.17
C LEU A 66 5.03 0.29 6.98
N PRO A 67 6.31 -0.06 7.24
CA PRO A 67 7.29 -0.26 6.19
C PRO A 67 7.02 -1.50 5.32
N TYR A 68 7.76 -1.55 4.23
CA TYR A 68 7.86 -2.69 3.32
C TYR A 68 9.22 -3.37 3.52
N GLY A 69 9.24 -4.69 3.38
CA GLY A 69 10.47 -5.49 3.28
C GLY A 69 10.33 -6.51 2.16
N GLN A 70 11.41 -6.73 1.41
CA GLN A 70 11.40 -7.67 0.30
C GLN A 70 11.40 -9.10 0.83
N GLY A 71 10.34 -9.87 0.55
CA GLY A 71 10.21 -11.26 1.04
C GLY A 71 9.89 -11.38 2.52
N GLU A 72 9.44 -10.29 3.13
CA GLU A 72 9.16 -10.17 4.55
C GLU A 72 7.69 -9.82 4.78
N VAL A 73 7.30 -9.89 6.04
CA VAL A 73 6.03 -9.33 6.52
C VAL A 73 6.32 -8.38 7.67
N HIS A 74 5.78 -7.19 7.53
CA HIS A 74 5.82 -6.15 8.54
C HIS A 74 4.44 -6.03 9.15
N SER A 75 4.34 -5.83 10.46
CA SER A 75 3.06 -5.70 11.14
C SER A 75 3.07 -4.65 12.22
N VAL A 76 2.02 -3.87 12.33
CA VAL A 76 1.88 -2.85 13.38
C VAL A 76 0.55 -3.00 14.08
N ARG A 77 0.57 -3.01 15.41
CA ARG A 77 -0.66 -2.84 16.19
C ARG A 77 -1.04 -1.37 16.11
N LEU A 78 -2.29 -1.06 15.79
CA LEU A 78 -2.87 0.27 15.83
C LEU A 78 -3.88 0.36 16.98
N PRO A 79 -3.90 1.48 17.73
CA PRO A 79 -4.77 1.62 18.88
C PRO A 79 -6.21 1.86 18.41
N GLY A 80 -7.18 1.32 19.15
CA GLY A 80 -8.59 1.70 19.00
C GLY A 80 -8.84 3.13 19.49
N PRO A 81 -10.00 3.72 19.14
CA PRO A 81 -10.35 5.06 19.59
C PRO A 81 -10.43 5.12 21.11
N GLY A 82 -9.78 6.11 21.71
CA GLY A 82 -9.74 6.31 23.16
C GLY A 82 -8.47 7.03 23.62
N PRO A 83 -8.27 7.17 24.94
CA PRO A 83 -7.11 7.89 25.49
C PRO A 83 -5.76 7.32 25.07
N ALA A 84 -5.66 6.01 24.84
CA ALA A 84 -4.42 5.35 24.39
C ALA A 84 -4.01 5.75 22.96
N ALA A 85 -4.95 6.22 22.15
CA ALA A 85 -4.71 6.70 20.78
C ALA A 85 -4.45 8.22 20.72
N ALA A 86 -4.28 8.90 21.87
CA ALA A 86 -4.14 10.36 21.89
C ALA A 86 -3.03 10.85 20.95
N GLY A 87 -3.42 11.66 19.96
CA GLY A 87 -2.51 12.22 18.97
C GLY A 87 -2.15 11.28 17.81
N VAL A 88 -2.71 10.06 17.73
CA VAL A 88 -2.62 9.18 16.57
C VAL A 88 -3.90 9.29 15.78
N THR A 89 -3.83 9.79 14.55
CA THR A 89 -5.02 10.04 13.71
C THR A 89 -4.94 9.35 12.35
N CYS A 90 -3.75 8.97 11.92
CA CYS A 90 -3.50 8.50 10.56
C CYS A 90 -2.62 7.25 10.53
N PHE A 91 -2.88 6.38 9.57
CA PHE A 91 -2.06 5.23 9.25
C PHE A 91 -1.59 5.33 7.80
N ILE A 92 -0.35 4.97 7.52
CA ILE A 92 0.21 5.00 6.17
C ILE A 92 1.07 3.75 5.98
N THR A 93 0.93 3.10 4.84
CA THR A 93 1.83 2.00 4.45
C THR A 93 2.83 2.46 3.40
N ALA A 94 3.97 1.77 3.32
CA ALA A 94 4.85 1.83 2.15
C ALA A 94 4.09 1.50 0.86
N GLY A 95 4.59 1.95 -0.29
CA GLY A 95 3.96 1.69 -1.59
C GLY A 95 3.66 0.20 -1.81
N MET A 96 2.43 -0.11 -2.24
CA MET A 96 1.95 -1.45 -2.53
C MET A 96 2.30 -1.82 -3.97
N SER A 97 3.29 -2.69 -4.14
CA SER A 97 3.74 -3.20 -5.45
C SER A 97 3.63 -4.72 -5.48
N GLY A 98 2.40 -5.20 -5.55
CA GLY A 98 2.12 -6.64 -5.55
C GLY A 98 2.11 -7.28 -4.16
N CYS A 99 2.21 -6.47 -3.11
CA CYS A 99 2.04 -6.88 -1.72
C CYS A 99 0.57 -7.19 -1.41
N ARG A 100 0.32 -7.78 -0.25
CA ARG A 100 -1.02 -7.96 0.30
C ARG A 100 -1.08 -7.37 1.70
N LEU A 101 -2.14 -6.61 1.98
CA LEU A 101 -2.44 -6.19 3.34
C LEU A 101 -3.39 -7.17 4.00
N TYR A 102 -3.19 -7.39 5.29
CA TYR A 102 -4.13 -8.08 6.17
C TYR A 102 -4.46 -7.18 7.34
N VAL A 103 -5.66 -7.34 7.89
CA VAL A 103 -6.08 -6.67 9.13
C VAL A 103 -6.66 -7.73 10.06
N ASP A 104 -6.10 -7.81 11.27
CA ASP A 104 -6.68 -8.57 12.37
C ASP A 104 -7.30 -7.62 13.40
N ARG A 105 -8.44 -8.01 13.99
CA ARG A 105 -8.99 -7.42 15.22
C ARG A 105 -8.31 -8.07 16.42
N VAL A 106 -7.93 -7.28 17.41
CA VAL A 106 -7.59 -7.78 18.75
C VAL A 106 -8.89 -7.98 19.54
N VAL A 107 -9.28 -9.23 19.73
CA VAL A 107 -10.55 -9.61 20.38
C VAL A 107 -10.61 -9.07 21.81
N GLY A 108 -11.74 -8.46 22.15
CA GLY A 108 -11.94 -7.80 23.45
C GLY A 108 -11.44 -6.35 23.50
N THR A 109 -10.90 -5.82 22.40
CA THR A 109 -10.47 -4.42 22.27
C THR A 109 -10.92 -3.83 20.93
N ASN A 110 -10.69 -2.54 20.72
CA ASN A 110 -10.87 -1.89 19.42
C ASN A 110 -9.57 -1.76 18.62
N ASP A 111 -8.47 -2.34 19.11
CA ASP A 111 -7.20 -2.33 18.43
C ASP A 111 -7.23 -3.27 17.23
N ILE A 112 -6.47 -2.92 16.21
CA ILE A 112 -6.25 -3.76 15.04
C ILE A 112 -4.76 -3.99 14.84
N ILE A 113 -4.41 -5.03 14.10
CA ILE A 113 -3.05 -5.25 13.62
C ILE A 113 -3.10 -5.25 12.11
N VAL A 114 -2.27 -4.40 11.50
CA VAL A 114 -2.15 -4.30 10.05
C VAL A 114 -0.86 -4.98 9.63
N TYR A 115 -0.94 -5.83 8.62
CA TYR A 115 0.20 -6.57 8.08
C TYR A 115 0.44 -6.15 6.64
N HIS A 116 1.70 -5.89 6.30
CA HIS A 116 2.17 -5.66 4.94
C HIS A 116 3.08 -6.83 4.55
N ALA A 117 2.51 -7.78 3.81
CA ALA A 117 3.22 -8.97 3.36
C ALA A 117 3.71 -8.81 1.92
N ASN A 118 4.97 -9.17 1.68
CA ASN A 118 5.57 -9.26 0.36
C ASN A 118 6.30 -10.59 0.20
N SER A 119 6.22 -11.20 -0.99
CA SER A 119 6.93 -12.44 -1.28
C SER A 119 7.86 -12.27 -2.47
N ILE A 120 9.10 -12.75 -2.32
CA ILE A 120 10.09 -12.88 -3.41
C ILE A 120 9.83 -14.15 -4.23
N GLY A 121 9.26 -15.19 -3.61
CA GLY A 121 9.37 -16.58 -4.07
C GLY A 121 8.27 -17.07 -5.02
N VAL A 122 7.24 -16.28 -5.28
CA VAL A 122 6.07 -16.72 -6.09
C VAL A 122 5.57 -15.65 -7.06
N GLY A 123 6.32 -14.54 -7.16
CA GLY A 123 6.20 -13.60 -8.24
C GLY A 123 7.18 -13.96 -9.33
N GLY A 124 6.83 -14.91 -10.20
CA GLY A 124 7.20 -14.70 -11.59
C GLY A 124 6.68 -13.29 -11.90
N GLY A 125 7.59 -12.31 -12.01
CA GLY A 125 7.23 -10.98 -12.47
C GLY A 125 6.32 -11.20 -13.66
N VAL A 126 5.13 -10.62 -13.64
CA VAL A 126 4.17 -10.91 -14.69
C VAL A 126 4.84 -10.48 -15.97
N ALA A 127 5.29 -11.44 -16.78
CA ALA A 127 6.07 -11.14 -17.98
C ALA A 127 5.28 -10.22 -18.92
N ASN A 128 3.96 -10.21 -18.73
CA ASN A 128 3.02 -9.27 -19.27
C ASN A 128 2.52 -8.30 -18.18
N PRO A 129 2.80 -6.99 -18.28
CA PRO A 129 2.25 -5.94 -17.40
C PRO A 129 0.72 -6.03 -17.22
N MET A 130 0.02 -6.53 -18.24
CA MET A 130 -1.44 -6.71 -18.23
C MET A 130 -1.95 -7.70 -17.17
N GLY A 131 -1.10 -8.53 -16.57
CA GLY A 131 -1.50 -9.43 -15.48
C GLY A 131 -1.07 -8.95 -14.10
N MET A 132 -0.70 -7.67 -13.92
CA MET A 132 -0.27 -7.13 -12.62
C MET A 132 -1.35 -7.19 -11.52
N ASP A 133 -2.61 -7.39 -11.88
CA ASP A 133 -3.73 -7.64 -10.96
C ASP A 133 -3.99 -9.13 -10.72
N VAL A 134 -3.26 -10.03 -11.37
CA VAL A 134 -3.38 -11.48 -11.15
C VAL A 134 -2.42 -11.93 -10.07
N GLU A 135 -2.91 -12.77 -9.16
CA GLU A 135 -2.09 -13.50 -8.21
C GLU A 135 -1.79 -14.88 -8.80
N GLY A 136 -0.55 -15.09 -9.23
CA GLY A 136 -0.12 -16.35 -9.80
C GLY A 136 -0.25 -17.53 -8.82
N PRO A 137 -0.20 -18.78 -9.31
CA PRO A 137 -0.26 -19.97 -8.46
C PRO A 137 0.80 -19.91 -7.34
N GLY A 138 0.37 -20.15 -6.10
CA GLY A 138 1.25 -20.16 -4.92
C GLY A 138 1.54 -18.79 -4.29
N LEU A 139 1.33 -17.67 -5.00
CA LEU A 139 1.51 -16.33 -4.42
C LEU A 139 0.56 -16.07 -3.23
N PRO A 140 -0.76 -16.34 -3.33
CA PRO A 140 -1.66 -16.21 -2.20
C PRO A 140 -1.19 -17.02 -1.00
N GLN A 141 -0.80 -18.28 -1.21
CA GLN A 141 -0.36 -19.17 -0.14
C GLN A 141 0.92 -18.68 0.55
N ALA A 142 1.91 -18.17 -0.20
CA ALA A 142 3.12 -17.63 0.42
C ALA A 142 2.83 -16.36 1.24
N LEU A 143 1.94 -15.50 0.76
CA LEU A 143 1.52 -14.30 1.50
C LEU A 143 0.73 -14.68 2.76
N ASP A 144 -0.14 -15.69 2.67
CA ASP A 144 -0.91 -16.20 3.81
C ASP A 144 0.01 -16.88 4.84
N ASN A 145 1.06 -17.59 4.39
CA ASN A 145 2.09 -18.15 5.27
C ASN A 145 2.88 -17.04 6.00
N LEU A 146 3.24 -15.96 5.30
CA LEU A 146 3.87 -14.80 5.92
C LEU A 146 2.95 -14.16 6.95
N HIS A 147 1.67 -13.95 6.63
CA HIS A 147 0.69 -13.47 7.60
C HIS A 147 0.61 -14.38 8.83
N ALA A 148 0.53 -15.70 8.65
CA ALA A 148 0.52 -16.66 9.76
C ALA A 148 1.78 -16.58 10.62
N LEU A 149 2.97 -16.44 10.01
CA LEU A 149 4.24 -16.25 10.73
C LEU A 149 4.23 -14.97 11.57
N ALA A 150 3.76 -13.84 11.02
CA ALA A 150 3.65 -12.60 11.77
C ALA A 150 2.65 -12.70 12.94
N ARG A 151 1.55 -13.43 12.76
CA ARG A 151 0.56 -13.64 13.83
C ARG A 151 1.14 -14.37 15.03
N VAL A 152 2.13 -15.25 14.85
CA VAL A 152 2.76 -15.99 15.96
C VAL A 152 3.36 -15.04 17.00
N TYR A 153 4.04 -13.97 16.58
CA TYR A 153 4.58 -12.98 17.52
C TYR A 153 3.47 -12.39 18.39
N TRP A 154 2.36 -11.98 17.78
CA TRP A 154 1.27 -11.32 18.48
C TRP A 154 0.48 -12.24 19.41
N THR A 155 0.35 -13.53 19.07
CA THR A 155 -0.44 -14.50 19.85
C THR A 155 0.36 -15.26 20.91
N THR A 156 1.70 -15.25 20.82
CA THR A 156 2.56 -15.91 21.82
C THR A 156 2.54 -15.13 23.14
N PRO A 157 2.21 -15.76 24.29
CA PRO A 157 2.26 -15.09 25.59
C PRO A 157 3.68 -14.70 26.02
N ALA A 158 3.78 -13.79 26.99
CA ALA A 158 5.06 -13.39 27.57
C ALA A 158 5.85 -14.61 28.10
N PRO A 159 7.18 -14.66 27.92
CA PRO A 159 8.05 -13.59 27.40
C PRO A 159 8.15 -13.51 25.87
N GLY A 160 7.46 -14.40 25.13
CA GLY A 160 7.61 -14.54 23.67
C GLY A 160 6.79 -13.55 22.83
N GLY A 161 5.87 -12.81 23.43
CA GLY A 161 5.01 -11.84 22.76
C GLY A 161 3.93 -11.26 23.68
N PRO A 162 2.94 -10.55 23.13
CA PRO A 162 1.87 -9.92 23.89
C PRO A 162 0.68 -10.85 24.22
N GLY A 163 0.62 -12.08 23.70
CA GLY A 163 -0.43 -13.05 24.03
C GLY A 163 -1.85 -12.64 23.61
N LEU A 164 -1.98 -11.96 22.46
CA LEU A 164 -3.26 -11.43 21.98
C LEU A 164 -4.14 -12.51 21.35
N ASN A 165 -5.46 -12.35 21.50
CA ASN A 165 -6.44 -13.12 20.74
C ASN A 165 -6.82 -12.35 19.46
N LEU A 166 -6.64 -12.94 18.29
CA LEU A 166 -6.75 -12.26 17.00
C LEU A 166 -7.78 -12.90 16.07
N ALA A 167 -8.60 -12.08 15.43
CA ALA A 167 -9.52 -12.49 14.37
C ALA A 167 -9.22 -11.70 13.09
N THR A 168 -8.98 -12.38 11.97
CA THR A 168 -8.76 -11.71 10.68
C THR A 168 -10.07 -11.13 10.15
N ILE A 169 -10.06 -9.83 9.84
CA ILE A 169 -11.25 -9.05 9.48
C ILE A 169 -11.13 -8.37 8.11
N GLY A 170 -9.97 -8.39 7.46
CA GLY A 170 -9.80 -7.81 6.13
C GLY A 170 -8.53 -8.25 5.42
N THR A 171 -8.62 -8.37 4.10
CA THR A 171 -7.49 -8.63 3.21
C THR A 171 -7.58 -7.75 1.96
N LEU A 172 -6.47 -7.15 1.53
CA LEU A 172 -6.35 -6.37 0.30
C LEU A 172 -5.26 -6.97 -0.58
N GLY A 173 -5.67 -7.65 -1.64
CA GLY A 173 -4.78 -8.21 -2.65
C GLY A 173 -4.61 -7.30 -3.88
N ARG A 174 -3.59 -7.59 -4.68
CA ARG A 174 -3.28 -6.87 -5.93
C ARG A 174 -4.42 -6.92 -6.95
N ASN A 175 -5.20 -7.98 -6.93
CA ASN A 175 -6.41 -8.13 -7.74
C ASN A 175 -7.43 -7.01 -7.50
N ALA A 176 -7.51 -6.47 -6.30
CA ALA A 176 -8.41 -5.37 -6.00
C ALA A 176 -7.84 -4.03 -6.45
N TYR A 177 -6.61 -3.69 -6.04
CA TYR A 177 -6.06 -2.35 -6.25
C TYR A 177 -5.45 -2.14 -7.64
N ASN A 178 -4.88 -3.16 -8.29
CA ASN A 178 -4.28 -3.02 -9.62
C ASN A 178 -5.29 -3.13 -10.78
N ALA A 179 -6.53 -3.57 -10.53
CA ALA A 179 -7.53 -3.74 -11.59
C ALA A 179 -7.79 -2.45 -12.39
N SER A 180 -7.64 -1.27 -11.76
CA SER A 180 -7.78 0.03 -12.45
C SER A 180 -6.61 0.34 -13.39
N ALA A 181 -5.39 -0.03 -13.00
CA ALA A 181 -4.20 0.10 -13.86
C ALA A 181 -4.31 -0.82 -15.08
N VAL A 182 -4.73 -2.08 -14.87
CA VAL A 182 -4.95 -3.03 -15.98
C VAL A 182 -6.03 -2.56 -16.94
N ARG A 183 -7.15 -2.00 -16.45
CA ARG A 183 -8.17 -1.40 -17.32
C ARG A 183 -7.63 -0.23 -18.15
N GLU A 184 -6.80 0.63 -17.55
CA GLU A 184 -6.20 1.75 -18.28
C GLU A 184 -5.22 1.28 -19.36
N MET A 185 -4.42 0.26 -19.07
CA MET A 185 -3.56 -0.37 -20.08
C MET A 185 -4.38 -1.02 -21.19
N GLN A 186 -5.42 -1.79 -20.86
CA GLN A 186 -6.30 -2.42 -21.84
C GLN A 186 -6.94 -1.37 -22.76
N ARG A 187 -7.42 -0.27 -22.20
CA ARG A 187 -7.98 0.85 -22.97
C ARG A 187 -6.99 1.37 -24.02
N LYS A 188 -5.67 1.37 -23.74
CA LYS A 188 -4.64 1.74 -24.72
C LYS A 188 -4.42 0.66 -25.77
N VAL A 189 -4.45 -0.61 -25.39
CA VAL A 189 -4.43 -1.71 -26.36
C VAL A 189 -5.63 -1.61 -27.31
N ASP A 190 -6.82 -1.32 -26.79
CA ASP A 190 -8.06 -1.15 -27.58
C ASP A 190 -8.00 0.08 -28.51
N GLU A 191 -7.24 1.12 -28.15
CA GLU A 191 -6.89 2.23 -29.03
C GLU A 191 -5.85 1.88 -30.11
N GLY A 192 -5.40 0.61 -30.18
CA GLY A 192 -4.38 0.13 -31.11
C GLY A 192 -2.95 0.48 -30.71
N ARG A 193 -2.69 0.81 -29.44
CA ARG A 193 -1.32 1.06 -28.94
C ARG A 193 -0.59 -0.27 -28.68
N THR A 194 0.73 -0.25 -28.81
CA THR A 194 1.62 -1.39 -28.55
C THR A 194 2.63 -1.05 -27.45
N GLN A 195 3.35 -2.04 -26.93
CA GLN A 195 4.31 -1.87 -25.82
C GLN A 195 3.71 -1.09 -24.64
N VAL A 196 2.47 -1.42 -24.29
CA VAL A 196 1.75 -0.76 -23.21
C VAL A 196 2.30 -1.25 -21.87
N ASP A 197 2.67 -0.31 -21.01
CA ASP A 197 3.15 -0.60 -19.66
C ASP A 197 2.64 0.46 -18.68
N PHE A 198 2.54 0.09 -17.41
CA PHE A 198 2.00 0.95 -16.35
C PHE A 198 3.09 1.39 -15.39
N TRP A 199 3.07 2.68 -15.09
CA TRP A 199 4.01 3.32 -14.17
C TRP A 199 3.23 4.08 -13.12
N GLY A 200 3.48 3.73 -11.86
CA GLY A 200 2.76 4.27 -10.73
C GLY A 200 2.83 3.33 -9.54
N GLY A 201 1.82 3.40 -8.68
CA GLY A 201 1.75 2.53 -7.52
C GLY A 201 0.41 2.62 -6.82
N THR A 202 0.31 1.84 -5.75
CA THR A 202 -0.82 1.90 -4.84
C THR A 202 -0.36 2.36 -3.47
N THR A 203 -1.14 3.27 -2.89
CA THR A 203 -0.97 3.80 -1.55
C THR A 203 -2.15 3.33 -0.69
N VAL A 204 -1.93 2.99 0.57
CA VAL A 204 -3.01 2.76 1.55
C VAL A 204 -2.85 3.73 2.72
N VAL A 205 -3.93 4.40 3.07
CA VAL A 205 -4.00 5.32 4.20
C VAL A 205 -5.20 4.94 5.07
N GLY A 206 -4.99 4.98 6.38
CA GLY A 206 -6.05 4.84 7.36
C GLY A 206 -6.29 6.14 8.13
N GLU A 207 -7.51 6.30 8.61
CA GLU A 207 -7.94 7.38 9.49
C GLU A 207 -8.61 6.76 10.72
N LEU A 208 -8.23 7.24 11.90
CA LEU A 208 -8.87 6.82 13.14
C LEU A 208 -10.10 7.70 13.40
N THR A 209 -11.27 7.09 13.34
CA THR A 209 -12.55 7.74 13.65
C THR A 209 -13.07 7.32 15.03
N PRO A 210 -14.10 7.98 15.59
CA PRO A 210 -14.75 7.50 16.81
C PRO A 210 -15.31 6.06 16.72
N ALA A 211 -15.61 5.58 15.51
CA ALA A 211 -16.10 4.21 15.28
C ALA A 211 -14.98 3.18 15.13
N GLY A 212 -13.73 3.62 14.94
CA GLY A 212 -12.58 2.77 14.64
C GLY A 212 -11.78 3.25 13.44
N TRP A 213 -10.80 2.45 13.06
CA TRP A 213 -9.97 2.70 11.88
C TRP A 213 -10.75 2.45 10.59
N GLN A 214 -10.69 3.40 9.67
CA GLN A 214 -11.12 3.22 8.29
C GLN A 214 -9.91 3.25 7.38
N MET A 215 -9.80 2.35 6.41
CA MET A 215 -8.67 2.31 5.46
C MET A 215 -9.13 2.42 4.02
N ASN A 216 -8.48 3.32 3.30
CA ASN A 216 -8.67 3.55 1.89
C ASN A 216 -7.37 3.27 1.15
N TRP A 217 -7.50 2.77 -0.08
CA TRP A 217 -6.38 2.69 -1.00
C TRP A 217 -6.63 3.57 -2.20
N GLN A 218 -5.52 4.01 -2.80
CA GLN A 218 -5.49 4.75 -4.05
C GLN A 218 -4.49 4.10 -4.98
N THR A 219 -4.91 3.79 -6.20
CA THR A 219 -4.01 3.44 -7.30
C THR A 219 -3.84 4.65 -8.19
N TYR A 220 -2.60 5.10 -8.33
CA TYR A 220 -2.23 6.25 -9.13
C TYR A 220 -1.15 5.87 -10.14
N GLY A 221 -1.13 6.57 -11.25
CA GLY A 221 -0.09 6.37 -12.26
C GLY A 221 -0.53 6.81 -13.63
N ASP A 222 0.21 6.32 -14.62
CA ASP A 222 -0.02 6.57 -16.02
C ASP A 222 0.52 5.39 -16.85
N VAL A 223 0.24 5.42 -18.15
CA VAL A 223 0.63 4.35 -19.08
C VAL A 223 1.61 4.86 -20.12
N THR A 224 2.69 4.11 -20.33
CA THR A 224 3.60 4.26 -21.47
C THR A 224 3.12 3.40 -22.62
N TYR A 225 3.36 3.83 -23.85
CA TYR A 225 2.97 3.08 -25.04
C TYR A 225 3.57 3.62 -26.32
N VAL A 226 3.62 2.75 -27.34
CA VAL A 226 3.93 3.08 -28.73
C VAL A 226 2.64 3.29 -29.52
N ARG A 227 2.62 4.31 -30.38
CA ARG A 227 1.44 4.60 -31.25
C ARG A 227 1.54 3.83 -32.57
N PRO A 228 0.41 3.36 -33.14
CA PRO A 228 0.43 2.78 -34.48
C PRO A 228 0.77 3.86 -35.51
N ALA A 229 1.43 3.46 -36.61
CA ALA A 229 1.84 4.36 -37.68
C ALA A 229 0.66 5.13 -38.34
N SER A 230 -0.55 4.59 -38.24
CA SER A 230 -1.80 5.15 -38.76
C SER A 230 -2.52 6.12 -37.81
N ALA A 231 -2.04 6.33 -36.58
CA ALA A 231 -2.72 7.18 -35.61
C ALA A 231 -2.83 8.64 -36.11
N PRO A 232 -3.95 9.35 -35.81
CA PRO A 232 -4.12 10.75 -36.17
C PRO A 232 -2.92 11.58 -35.71
N LYS A 233 -2.33 12.29 -36.67
CA LYS A 233 -1.11 13.06 -36.51
C LYS A 233 -1.40 14.25 -35.58
N GLY A 234 -1.12 14.10 -34.29
CA GLY A 234 -0.81 15.25 -33.45
C GLY A 234 0.40 15.98 -34.05
N TRP A 235 0.58 17.26 -33.73
CA TRP A 235 1.55 18.17 -34.36
C TRP A 235 3.02 17.71 -34.32
N ILE A 236 3.33 16.60 -33.65
CA ILE A 236 4.63 15.93 -33.68
C ILE A 236 4.40 14.44 -34.02
N GLN A 237 4.97 14.01 -35.15
CA GLN A 237 4.90 12.63 -35.66
C GLN A 237 5.49 11.64 -34.65
N GLY A 238 4.83 10.49 -34.45
CA GLY A 238 5.45 9.32 -33.80
C GLY A 238 5.80 9.45 -32.32
N GLN A 239 5.22 10.40 -31.57
CA GLN A 239 5.53 10.50 -30.13
C GLN A 239 4.87 9.38 -29.33
N ASP A 240 5.69 8.38 -29.03
CA ASP A 240 5.47 7.40 -27.99
C ASP A 240 5.37 8.09 -26.63
N LYS A 241 4.54 7.53 -25.75
CA LYS A 241 4.46 8.03 -24.39
C LYS A 241 5.54 7.34 -23.56
N ALA A 242 6.64 8.05 -23.34
CA ALA A 242 7.76 7.59 -22.53
C ALA A 242 7.62 8.01 -21.05
N VAL A 243 8.37 7.33 -20.17
CA VAL A 243 8.41 7.57 -18.71
C VAL A 243 8.67 9.05 -18.36
N GLY A 244 9.51 9.73 -19.14
CA GLY A 244 9.82 11.15 -18.92
C GLY A 244 8.65 12.13 -19.15
N ASN A 245 7.55 11.67 -19.78
CA ASN A 245 6.39 12.49 -20.15
C ASN A 245 5.10 12.01 -19.45
N MET A 246 5.22 11.36 -18.31
CA MET A 246 4.06 10.86 -17.57
C MET A 246 3.35 11.98 -16.83
N ASN A 247 2.03 11.85 -16.74
CA ASN A 247 1.18 12.68 -15.92
C ASN A 247 0.33 11.78 -15.04
N TYR A 248 0.86 11.48 -13.86
CA TYR A 248 0.23 10.64 -12.86
C TYR A 248 -1.08 11.25 -12.41
N ARG A 249 -2.09 10.38 -12.36
CA ARG A 249 -3.43 10.71 -11.91
C ARG A 249 -3.97 9.55 -11.08
N VAL A 250 -5.04 9.85 -10.35
CA VAL A 250 -5.81 8.82 -9.65
C VAL A 250 -6.55 7.97 -10.68
N LEU A 251 -6.28 6.66 -10.70
CA LEU A 251 -7.05 5.70 -11.51
C LEU A 251 -8.19 5.08 -10.71
N SER A 252 -7.99 4.89 -9.40
CA SER A 252 -9.05 4.47 -8.50
C SER A 252 -8.70 4.82 -7.06
N SER A 253 -9.72 5.10 -6.25
CA SER A 253 -9.64 5.24 -4.81
C SER A 253 -10.89 4.63 -4.17
N ARG A 254 -10.74 3.79 -3.15
CA ARG A 254 -11.88 3.12 -2.49
C ARG A 254 -11.64 2.89 -1.00
N LEU A 255 -12.72 2.99 -0.23
CA LEU A 255 -12.80 2.44 1.12
C LEU A 255 -12.73 0.92 1.02
N TRP A 256 -11.81 0.33 1.78
CA TRP A 256 -11.59 -1.11 1.81
C TRP A 256 -11.95 -1.72 3.17
N PHE A 257 -11.62 -1.03 4.26
CA PHE A 257 -11.86 -1.49 5.62
C PHE A 257 -12.62 -0.41 6.40
N PRO A 258 -13.87 -0.65 6.83
CA PRO A 258 -14.65 0.27 7.66
C PRO A 258 -14.44 0.09 9.17
#